data_AF-D0UZE0-F1
#
_entry.id   AF-D0UZE0-F1
#
_cell.length_a   1.000
_cell.length_b   1.000
_cell.length_c   1.000
_cell.angle_alpha   90.00
_cell.angle_beta   90.00
_cell.angle_gamma   90.00
#
_symmetry.space_group_name_H-M   'P 1'
#
loop_
_entity.id
_entity.type
_entity.pdbx_description
1 polymer ?
#
loop_
_entity_poly.entity_id
_entity_poly.type
_entity_poly.pdbx_seq_one_letter_code
_entity_poly.pdbx_strand_id
1 'polypeptide(L)'
;MSIQTIAPHHTSDPTPGGYLDGELAAHTGLSARRAHARAAMAHTYDPQWATAFLAGYQAATYQAHAATETDPGRRAAWRMLANLDDQD
;
A
#
# COMPACT_ATOMS: atom_id res chain seq x y z
N MET A 1 -15.93 -20.05 34.06
CA MET A 1 -15.45 -19.07 33.06
C MET A 1 -14.65 -19.84 32.02
N SER A 2 -15.22 -20.07 30.84
CA SER A 2 -14.55 -20.72 29.72
C SER A 2 -13.81 -19.65 28.92
N ILE A 3 -12.48 -19.69 28.94
CA ILE A 3 -11.65 -18.89 28.05
C ILE A 3 -11.81 -19.51 26.67
N GLN A 4 -12.61 -18.87 25.80
CA GLN A 4 -12.60 -19.19 24.37
C GLN A 4 -11.23 -18.74 23.83
N THR A 5 -10.31 -19.68 23.71
CA THR A 5 -9.12 -19.52 22.87
C THR A 5 -9.64 -19.26 21.46
N ILE A 6 -9.58 -17.99 21.02
CA ILE A 6 -9.83 -17.62 19.64
C ILE A 6 -8.72 -18.28 18.83
N ALA A 7 -9.01 -19.45 18.27
CA ALA A 7 -8.11 -20.07 17.32
C ALA A 7 -7.93 -19.10 16.15
N PRO A 8 -6.69 -18.81 15.73
CA PRO A 8 -6.48 -18.05 14.51
C PRO A 8 -7.25 -18.76 13.39
N HIS A 9 -8.14 -18.00 12.76
CA HIS A 9 -8.91 -18.42 11.60
C HIS A 9 -7.91 -18.54 10.46
N HIS A 10 -7.33 -19.73 10.32
CA HIS A 10 -6.60 -20.13 9.13
C HIS A 10 -7.64 -20.32 8.02
N THR A 11 -8.00 -19.22 7.36
CA THR A 11 -8.72 -19.29 6.10
C THR A 11 -7.82 -20.01 5.11
N SER A 12 -8.26 -21.17 4.63
CA SER A 12 -7.57 -22.03 3.67
C SER A 12 -7.47 -21.44 2.25
N ASP A 13 -7.73 -20.15 2.08
CA ASP A 13 -7.31 -19.41 0.89
C ASP A 13 -5.90 -18.91 1.14
N PRO A 14 -4.99 -18.97 0.16
CA PRO A 14 -3.74 -18.25 0.25
C PRO A 14 -4.07 -16.76 0.19
N THR A 15 -4.49 -16.17 1.31
CA THR A 15 -4.31 -14.74 1.57
C THR A 15 -2.80 -14.60 1.60
N PRO A 16 -2.16 -14.13 0.51
CA PRO A 16 -0.73 -14.21 0.43
C PRO A 16 -0.26 -13.16 1.43
N GLY A 17 0.30 -13.56 2.57
CA GLY A 17 0.70 -12.63 3.63
C GLY A 17 1.52 -11.45 3.09
N GLY A 18 2.25 -11.69 2.00
CA GLY A 18 2.92 -10.67 1.22
C GLY A 18 2.01 -9.52 0.80
N TYR A 19 0.82 -9.76 0.26
CA TYR A 19 -0.09 -8.71 -0.20
C TYR A 19 -0.46 -7.73 0.92
N LEU A 20 -0.90 -8.24 2.07
CA LEU A 20 -1.22 -7.42 3.25
C LEU A 20 0.02 -6.70 3.78
N ASP A 21 1.16 -7.37 3.84
CA ASP A 21 2.44 -6.74 4.23
C ASP A 21 2.84 -5.61 3.28
N GLY A 22 2.54 -5.77 1.98
CA GLY A 22 2.78 -4.80 0.93
C GLY A 22 1.90 -3.57 1.07
N GLU A 23 0.59 -3.77 1.26
CA GLU A 23 -0.35 -2.68 1.55
C GLU A 23 0.04 -1.91 2.81
N LEU A 24 0.36 -2.64 3.89
CA LEU A 24 0.81 -2.02 5.14
C LEU A 24 2.11 -1.24 4.94
N ALA A 25 3.06 -1.74 4.15
CA ALA A 25 4.29 -1.03 3.83
C ALA A 25 4.01 0.29 3.08
N ALA A 26 3.06 0.30 2.14
CA ALA A 26 2.67 1.52 1.45
C ALA A 26 2.00 2.53 2.40
N HIS A 27 1.06 2.09 3.24
CA HIS A 27 0.38 2.94 4.21
C HIS A 27 1.30 3.53 5.29
N THR A 28 2.32 2.77 5.70
CA THR A 28 3.34 3.23 6.66
C THR A 28 4.40 4.15 6.03
N GLY A 29 4.28 4.47 4.75
CA GLY A 29 5.18 5.38 4.05
C GLY A 29 6.54 4.76 3.70
N LEU A 30 6.62 3.43 3.59
CA LEU A 30 7.84 2.78 3.12
C LEU A 30 8.11 3.22 1.68
N SER A 31 9.30 3.78 1.42
CA SER A 31 9.69 4.18 0.06
C SER A 31 9.68 2.99 -0.91
N ALA A 32 9.30 3.21 -2.17
CA ALA A 32 9.26 2.15 -3.19
C ALA A 32 10.60 1.41 -3.32
N ARG A 33 11.74 2.12 -3.20
CA ARG A 33 13.07 1.51 -3.21
C ARG A 33 13.24 0.45 -2.10
N ARG A 34 12.79 0.73 -0.88
CA ARG A 34 12.85 -0.20 0.25
C ARG A 34 11.87 -1.35 0.10
N ALA A 35 10.68 -1.09 -0.45
CA ALA A 35 9.69 -2.13 -0.76
C ALA A 35 10.28 -3.15 -1.76
N HIS A 36 10.86 -2.67 -2.85
CA HIS A 36 11.53 -3.51 -3.84
C HIS A 36 12.72 -4.27 -3.27
N ALA A 37 13.55 -3.64 -2.42
CA ALA A 37 14.66 -4.33 -1.77
C ALA A 37 14.17 -5.47 -0.86
N ARG A 38 13.09 -5.25 -0.09
CA ARG A 38 12.49 -6.26 0.78
C ARG A 38 11.93 -7.44 -0.02
N ALA A 39 11.21 -7.15 -1.11
CA ALA A 39 10.72 -8.17 -2.02
C ALA A 39 11.87 -8.97 -2.65
N ALA A 40 12.94 -8.31 -3.10
CA ALA A 40 14.10 -8.97 -3.69
C ALA A 40 14.82 -9.90 -2.70
N MET A 41 14.96 -9.49 -1.44
CA MET A 41 15.52 -10.34 -0.38
C MET A 41 14.64 -11.57 -0.10
N ALA A 42 13.32 -11.38 -0.05
CA ALA A 42 12.37 -12.45 0.21
C ALA A 42 12.19 -13.41 -0.98
N HIS A 43 12.38 -12.93 -2.22
CA HIS A 43 12.14 -13.71 -3.44
C HIS A 43 12.92 -15.02 -3.50
N THR A 44 14.11 -15.05 -2.90
CA THR A 44 14.97 -16.24 -2.82
C THR A 44 14.35 -17.36 -1.96
N TYR A 45 13.56 -17.01 -0.96
CA TYR A 45 13.00 -17.94 0.03
C TYR A 45 11.52 -18.19 -0.20
N ASP A 46 10.78 -17.15 -0.56
CA ASP A 46 9.36 -17.19 -0.83
C ASP A 46 9.01 -16.25 -2.00
N PRO A 47 9.09 -16.77 -3.24
CA PRO A 47 8.79 -15.99 -4.43
C PRO A 47 7.30 -15.63 -4.52
N GLN A 48 6.40 -16.41 -3.92
CA GLN A 48 4.97 -16.13 -3.91
C GLN A 48 4.66 -14.95 -2.98
N TRP A 49 5.24 -14.93 -1.78
CA TRP A 49 5.16 -13.79 -0.87
C TRP A 49 5.74 -12.52 -1.50
N ALA A 50 6.92 -12.60 -2.13
CA ALA A 50 7.57 -11.43 -2.72
C ALA A 50 6.75 -10.81 -3.86
N THR A 51 6.15 -11.65 -4.71
CA THR A 51 5.27 -11.19 -5.80
C THR A 51 4.00 -10.55 -5.25
N ALA A 52 3.36 -11.18 -4.26
CA ALA A 52 2.18 -10.65 -3.62
C ALA A 52 2.46 -9.33 -2.87
N PHE A 53 3.61 -9.21 -2.22
CA PHE A 53 4.05 -8.00 -1.54
C PHE A 53 4.15 -6.80 -2.47
N LEU A 54 4.74 -6.97 -3.65
CA LEU A 54 4.80 -5.89 -4.62
C LEU A 54 3.42 -5.53 -5.17
N ALA A 55 2.54 -6.52 -5.39
CA ALA A 55 1.17 -6.28 -5.82
C ALA A 55 0.38 -5.45 -4.80
N GLY A 56 0.43 -5.82 -3.51
CA GLY A 56 -0.24 -5.07 -2.44
C GLY A 56 0.33 -3.67 -2.25
N TYR A 57 1.66 -3.54 -2.29
CA TYR A 57 2.32 -2.24 -2.23
C TYR A 57 1.86 -1.30 -3.36
N GLN A 58 1.84 -1.81 -4.59
CA GLN A 58 1.38 -1.05 -5.75
C GLN A 58 -0.10 -0.66 -5.61
N ALA A 59 -0.98 -1.61 -5.28
CA ALA A 59 -2.40 -1.35 -5.11
C ALA A 59 -2.68 -0.22 -4.12
N ALA A 60 -2.05 -0.25 -2.94
CA ALA A 60 -2.18 0.80 -1.93
C ALA A 60 -1.62 2.15 -2.39
N THR A 61 -0.48 2.17 -3.09
CA THR A 61 0.03 3.43 -3.67
C THR A 61 -0.90 4.02 -4.73
N TYR A 62 -1.48 3.18 -5.61
CA TYR A 62 -2.46 3.64 -6.60
C TYR A 62 -3.73 4.18 -5.94
N GLN A 63 -4.23 3.52 -4.89
CA GLN A 63 -5.37 4.03 -4.13
C GLN A 63 -5.07 5.37 -3.46
N ALA A 64 -3.86 5.54 -2.89
CA ALA A 64 -3.44 6.81 -2.31
C ALA A 64 -3.37 7.93 -3.36
N HIS A 65 -2.85 7.63 -4.55
CA HIS A 65 -2.84 8.56 -5.69
C HIS A 65 -4.24 8.91 -6.19
N ALA A 66 -5.11 7.90 -6.35
CA ALA A 66 -6.50 8.11 -6.76
C ALA A 66 -7.26 8.97 -5.74
N ALA A 67 -7.07 8.74 -4.44
CA ALA A 67 -7.64 9.57 -3.38
C ALA A 67 -7.14 11.03 -3.44
N THR A 68 -5.91 11.26 -3.91
CA THR A 68 -5.39 12.62 -4.09
C THR A 68 -6.00 13.33 -5.30
N GLU A 69 -6.22 12.60 -6.39
CA GLU A 69 -6.82 13.14 -7.63
C GLU A 69 -8.34 13.34 -7.53
N THR A 70 -9.01 12.55 -6.69
CA THR A 70 -10.47 12.60 -6.50
C THR A 70 -10.89 13.57 -5.40
N ASP A 71 -9.97 14.18 -4.66
CA ASP A 71 -10.28 15.22 -3.69
C ASP A 71 -10.55 16.57 -4.39
N PRO A 72 -11.84 17.00 -4.51
CA PRO A 72 -12.18 18.26 -5.16
C PRO A 72 -11.61 19.48 -4.43
N GLY A 73 -11.44 19.40 -3.10
CA GLY A 73 -10.89 20.50 -2.30
C GLY A 73 -9.42 20.73 -2.59
N ARG A 74 -8.66 19.64 -2.74
CA ARG A 74 -7.24 19.71 -3.08
C ARG A 74 -7.00 20.09 -4.55
N ARG A 75 -7.84 19.63 -5.50
CA ARG A 75 -7.80 20.11 -6.89
C ARG A 75 -8.15 21.60 -7.02
N ALA A 76 -9.10 22.10 -6.24
CA ALA A 76 -9.42 23.52 -6.21
C ALA A 76 -8.25 24.35 -5.65
N ALA A 77 -7.60 23.87 -4.59
CA ALA A 77 -6.42 24.52 -4.02
C ALA A 77 -5.23 24.58 -5.00
N TRP A 78 -4.93 23.49 -5.72
CA TRP A 78 -3.90 23.49 -6.75
C TRP A 78 -4.22 24.42 -7.93
N ARG A 79 -5.49 24.51 -8.35
CA ARG A 79 -5.91 25.47 -9.39
C ARG A 79 -5.78 26.92 -8.93
N MET A 80 -6.11 27.23 -7.68
CA MET A 80 -5.94 28.59 -7.15
C MET A 80 -4.47 28.99 -7.07
N LEU A 81 -3.59 28.08 -6.62
CA LEU A 81 -2.15 28.31 -6.60
C LEU A 81 -1.56 28.50 -8.00
N ALA A 82 -1.94 27.66 -8.96
CA ALA A 82 -1.46 27.81 -10.35
C ALA A 82 -1.92 29.13 -11.00
N ASN A 83 -3.13 29.61 -10.69
CA ASN A 83 -3.62 30.90 -11.18
C ASN A 83 -2.95 32.11 -10.50
N LEU A 84 -2.30 31.93 -9.35
CA LEU A 84 -1.55 33.00 -8.67
C LEU A 84 -0.15 33.16 -9.28
N ASP A 85 0.48 32.09 -9.75
CA ASP A 85 1.79 32.14 -10.42
C ASP A 85 1.72 32.76 -11.84
N ASP A 86 0.56 32.74 -12.50
CA ASP A 86 0.33 33.36 -13.83
C ASP A 86 0.00 34.87 -13.74
N GLN A 87 0.08 35.49 -12.56
CA GLN A 87 -0.21 36.91 -12.34
C GLN A 87 1.01 37.78 -12.03
N ASP A 88 2.24 37.24 -12.15
CA ASP A 88 3.50 38.00 -12.05
C ASP A 88 4.14 38.27 -13.42
#